data_AF-A0A0L8H9B2-F1
#
_entry.id   AF-A0A0L8H9B2-F1
#
_cell.length_a   1.000
_cell.length_b   1.000
_cell.length_c   1.000
_cell.angle_alpha   90.00
_cell.angle_beta   90.00
_cell.angle_gamma   90.00
#
_symmetry.space_group_name_H-M   'P 1'
#
loop_
_entity.id
_entity.type
_entity.pdbx_description
1 polymer ?
#
loop_
_entity_poly.entity_id
_entity_poly.type
_entity_poly.pdbx_seq_one_letter_code
_entity_poly.pdbx_strand_id
1 'polypeptide(L)'
;MVTNVTSLLKTVKAVEDKTQRGTRALESTIEAISQELRVYQSPTPPDQKATAEDLIQYTKPITTATTKAVAAGNSGNQDDVIVAANIGRRAIFDLLNVCKVRILIVVVVMETGIQCQLVHRVEYKRS
;
A
#
# COMPACT_ATOMS: atom_id res chain seq x y z
N MET A 1 5.90 -50.45 12.71
CA MET A 1 6.86 -49.31 12.78
C MET A 1 6.50 -48.19 11.81
N VAL A 2 6.16 -48.48 10.54
CA VAL A 2 5.84 -47.49 9.49
C VAL A 2 4.69 -46.52 9.87
N THR A 3 3.63 -46.99 10.53
CA THR A 3 2.47 -46.17 10.92
C THR A 3 2.82 -45.03 11.90
N ASN A 4 3.82 -45.24 12.75
CA ASN A 4 4.26 -44.24 13.74
C ASN A 4 5.09 -43.15 13.08
N VAL A 5 5.95 -43.52 12.13
CA VAL A 5 6.75 -42.58 11.34
C VAL A 5 5.83 -41.70 10.49
N THR A 6 4.82 -42.29 9.83
CA THR A 6 3.84 -41.51 9.05
C THR A 6 3.04 -40.55 9.94
N SER A 7 2.66 -40.96 11.15
CA SER A 7 1.94 -40.09 12.09
C SER A 7 2.79 -38.92 12.56
N LEU A 8 4.09 -39.13 12.82
CA LEU A 8 5.02 -38.08 13.17
C LEU A 8 5.20 -37.06 12.03
N LEU A 9 5.38 -37.54 10.79
CA LEU A 9 5.52 -36.66 9.62
C LEU A 9 4.27 -35.79 9.39
N LYS A 10 3.08 -36.33 9.63
CA LYS A 10 1.83 -35.55 9.59
C LYS A 10 1.82 -34.44 10.64
N THR A 11 2.26 -34.74 11.86
CA THR A 11 2.35 -33.74 12.93
C THR A 11 3.39 -32.66 12.62
N VAL A 12 4.57 -33.04 12.13
CA VAL A 12 5.62 -32.09 11.72
C VAL A 12 5.11 -31.14 10.64
N LYS A 13 4.49 -31.69 9.58
CA LYS A 13 3.90 -30.88 8.51
C LYS A 13 2.80 -29.95 9.04
N ALA A 14 1.94 -30.43 9.94
CA ALA A 14 0.90 -29.60 10.54
C ALA A 14 1.47 -28.45 11.39
N VAL A 15 2.64 -28.64 12.03
CA VAL A 15 3.33 -27.57 12.75
C VAL A 15 3.94 -26.57 11.78
N GLU A 16 4.61 -27.02 10.72
CA GLU A 16 5.20 -26.16 9.70
C GLU A 16 4.14 -25.31 8.98
N ASP A 17 3.01 -25.90 8.61
CA ASP A 17 1.92 -25.17 7.97
C ASP A 17 1.36 -24.08 8.91
N LYS A 18 1.29 -24.34 10.23
CA LYS A 18 0.85 -23.31 11.20
C LYS A 18 1.85 -22.17 11.31
N THR A 19 3.15 -22.46 11.35
CA THR A 19 4.20 -21.44 11.51
C THR A 19 4.45 -20.63 10.24
N GLN A 20 4.06 -21.13 9.06
CA GLN A 20 4.22 -20.42 7.80
C GLN A 20 3.02 -19.55 7.40
N ARG A 21 1.85 -19.71 8.03
CA ARG A 21 0.63 -18.99 7.62
C ARG A 21 0.78 -17.47 7.58
N GLY A 22 1.37 -16.87 8.61
CA GLY A 22 1.61 -15.43 8.66
C GLY A 22 2.67 -14.97 7.66
N THR A 23 3.72 -15.76 7.48
CA THR A 23 4.75 -15.51 6.44
C THR A 23 4.14 -15.46 5.05
N ARG A 24 3.32 -16.46 4.68
CA ARG A 24 2.63 -16.49 3.38
C ARG A 24 1.68 -15.31 3.20
N ALA A 25 1.01 -14.86 4.26
CA ALA A 25 0.16 -13.67 4.22
C ALA A 25 0.96 -12.37 4.01
N LEU A 26 2.14 -12.26 4.61
CA LEU A 26 3.06 -11.15 4.38
C LEU A 26 3.61 -11.14 2.95
N GLU A 27 4.04 -12.29 2.42
CA GLU A 27 4.50 -12.42 1.04
C GLU A 27 3.43 -11.95 0.05
N SER A 28 2.19 -12.43 0.21
CA SER A 28 1.05 -11.97 -0.60
C SER A 28 0.80 -10.46 -0.47
N THR A 29 0.99 -9.91 0.73
CA THR A 29 0.86 -8.46 0.96
C THR A 29 1.94 -7.67 0.23
N ILE A 30 3.19 -8.14 0.24
CA ILE A 30 4.31 -7.51 -0.45
C ILE A 30 4.07 -7.52 -1.96
N GLU A 31 3.62 -8.63 -2.53
CA GLU A 31 3.28 -8.73 -3.95
C GLU A 31 2.15 -7.77 -4.33
N ALA A 32 1.09 -7.70 -3.52
CA ALA A 32 -0.03 -6.80 -3.74
C ALA A 32 0.41 -5.32 -3.71
N ILE A 33 1.23 -4.92 -2.74
CA ILE A 33 1.78 -3.55 -2.68
C ILE A 33 2.69 -3.27 -3.87
N SER A 34 3.48 -4.24 -4.30
CA SER A 34 4.36 -4.09 -5.47
C SER A 34 3.56 -3.89 -6.76
N GLN A 35 2.42 -4.56 -6.91
CA GLN A 35 1.49 -4.33 -8.02
C GLN A 35 0.86 -2.94 -7.94
N GLU A 36 0.37 -2.55 -6.76
CA GLU A 36 -0.23 -1.23 -6.54
C GLU A 36 0.77 -0.09 -6.81
N LEU A 37 2.05 -0.28 -6.47
CA LEU A 37 3.09 0.71 -6.77
C LEU A 37 3.32 0.89 -8.28
N ARG A 38 3.21 -0.19 -9.07
CA ARG A 38 3.26 -0.09 -10.54
C ARG A 38 2.06 0.66 -11.09
N VAL A 39 0.87 0.41 -10.53
CA VAL A 39 -0.35 1.17 -10.86
C VAL A 39 -0.17 2.63 -10.47
N TYR A 40 0.40 2.92 -9.30
CA TYR A 40 0.69 4.27 -8.85
C TYR A 40 1.59 5.04 -9.84
N GLN A 41 2.63 4.38 -10.35
CA GLN A 41 3.59 4.95 -11.32
C GLN A 41 3.05 5.05 -12.75
N SER A 42 1.92 4.41 -13.07
CA SER A 42 1.36 4.45 -14.42
C SER A 42 0.85 5.86 -14.77
N PRO A 43 0.81 6.24 -16.06
CA PRO A 43 0.25 7.52 -16.50
C PRO A 43 -1.29 7.55 -16.44
N THR A 44 -1.93 6.51 -15.91
CA THR A 44 -3.40 6.43 -15.83
C THR A 44 -3.92 7.53 -14.88
N PRO A 45 -4.90 8.34 -15.30
CA PRO A 45 -5.51 9.30 -14.40
C PRO A 45 -6.22 8.56 -13.25
N PRO A 46 -6.20 9.10 -12.02
CA PRO A 46 -6.90 8.49 -10.91
C PRO A 46 -8.41 8.72 -11.03
N ASP A 47 -9.19 7.69 -10.69
CA ASP A 47 -10.65 7.70 -10.84
C ASP A 47 -11.36 8.60 -9.81
N GLN A 48 -10.67 8.97 -8.72
CA GLN A 48 -11.26 9.71 -7.60
C GLN A 48 -10.60 11.06 -7.40
N LYS A 49 -11.38 12.05 -6.93
CA LYS A 49 -10.85 13.33 -6.45
C LYS A 49 -10.58 13.23 -4.95
N ALA A 50 -9.40 13.64 -4.52
CA ALA A 50 -8.97 13.66 -3.13
C ALA A 50 -8.43 15.06 -2.79
N THR A 51 -8.73 15.52 -1.57
CA THR A 51 -8.32 16.81 -1.01
C THR A 51 -6.99 16.69 -0.24
N ALA A 52 -6.37 17.80 0.16
CA ALA A 52 -5.16 17.73 1.00
C ALA A 52 -5.51 17.21 2.40
N GLU A 53 -6.72 17.52 2.85
CA GLU A 53 -7.28 17.12 4.14
C GLU A 53 -7.42 15.60 4.21
N ASP A 54 -7.75 14.95 3.10
CA ASP A 54 -7.84 13.48 3.01
C ASP A 54 -6.47 12.84 3.28
N LEU A 55 -5.36 13.43 2.82
CA LEU A 55 -4.01 12.92 3.09
C LEU A 55 -3.70 12.89 4.61
N ILE A 56 -4.13 13.92 5.34
CA ILE A 56 -3.93 14.02 6.79
C ILE A 56 -4.70 12.92 7.52
N GLN A 57 -5.88 12.55 7.02
CA GLN A 57 -6.70 11.50 7.61
C GLN A 57 -6.00 10.12 7.57
N TYR A 58 -5.15 9.88 6.58
CA TYR A 58 -4.41 8.61 6.45
C TYR A 58 -3.21 8.47 7.39
N THR A 59 -2.79 9.54 8.07
CA THR A 59 -1.70 9.45 9.06
C THR A 59 -2.09 8.51 10.21
N LYS A 60 -3.36 8.54 10.67
CA LYS A 60 -3.85 7.68 11.76
C LYS A 60 -3.90 6.18 11.39
N PRO A 61 -4.49 5.76 10.25
CA PRO A 61 -4.41 4.38 9.76
C PRO A 61 -2.97 3.87 9.63
N ILE A 62 -2.04 4.70 9.12
CA ILE A 62 -0.63 4.33 8.96
C ILE A 62 0.02 4.11 10.33
N THR A 63 -0.17 5.01 11.29
CA THR A 63 0.33 4.82 12.67
C THR A 63 -0.22 3.53 13.27
N THR A 64 -1.51 3.25 13.09
CA THR A 64 -2.15 2.02 13.60
C THR A 64 -1.55 0.78 12.96
N ALA A 65 -1.33 0.80 11.64
CA ALA A 65 -0.69 -0.30 10.92
C ALA A 65 0.73 -0.56 11.44
N THR A 66 1.52 0.50 11.65
CA THR A 66 2.87 0.40 12.20
C THR A 66 2.89 -0.17 13.61
N THR A 67 2.02 0.32 14.51
CA THR A 67 1.91 -0.22 15.86
C THR A 67 1.54 -1.70 15.85
N LYS A 68 0.61 -2.12 14.97
CA LYS A 68 0.25 -3.53 14.82
C LYS A 68 1.37 -4.37 14.24
N ALA A 69 2.15 -3.86 13.29
CA ALA A 69 3.31 -4.55 12.75
C ALA A 69 4.38 -4.81 13.83
N VAL A 70 4.67 -3.81 14.67
CA VAL A 70 5.61 -3.94 15.80
C VAL A 70 5.07 -4.96 16.83
N ALA A 71 3.79 -4.86 17.18
CA ALA A 71 3.16 -5.81 18.11
C ALA A 71 3.19 -7.24 17.57
N ALA A 72 2.87 -7.44 16.29
CA ALA A 72 2.93 -8.74 15.64
C ALA A 72 4.35 -9.31 15.65
N GLY A 73 5.37 -8.50 15.33
CA GLY A 73 6.78 -8.90 15.38
C GLY A 73 7.23 -9.32 16.77
N ASN A 74 6.78 -8.61 17.82
CA ASN A 74 7.10 -8.96 19.21
C ASN A 74 6.34 -10.20 19.71
N SER A 75 5.11 -10.41 19.24
CA SER A 75 4.27 -11.52 19.68
C SER A 75 4.72 -12.88 19.12
N GLY A 76 5.34 -12.89 17.94
CA GLY A 76 5.60 -14.11 17.17
C GLY A 76 4.34 -14.89 16.78
N ASN A 77 3.14 -14.34 17.05
CA ASN A 77 1.86 -14.99 16.80
C ASN A 77 1.46 -14.80 15.34
N GLN A 78 1.21 -15.91 14.67
CA GLN A 78 0.90 -15.94 13.24
C GLN A 78 -0.42 -15.23 12.91
N ASP A 79 -1.41 -15.28 13.80
CA ASP A 79 -2.67 -14.57 13.57
C ASP A 79 -2.49 -13.05 13.67
N ASP A 80 -1.64 -12.57 14.58
CA ASP A 80 -1.30 -11.14 14.70
C ASP A 80 -0.52 -10.65 13.46
N VAL A 81 0.38 -11.49 12.92
CA VAL A 81 1.08 -11.21 11.66
C VAL A 81 0.10 -11.09 10.49
N ILE A 82 -0.90 -11.97 10.39
CA ILE A 82 -1.93 -11.91 9.34
C ILE A 82 -2.75 -10.62 9.47
N VAL A 83 -3.15 -10.25 10.68
CA VAL A 83 -3.93 -9.02 10.92
C VAL A 83 -3.09 -7.79 10.58
N ALA A 84 -1.83 -7.74 11.00
CA ALA A 84 -0.92 -6.65 10.69
C ALA A 84 -0.68 -6.51 9.19
N ALA A 85 -0.47 -7.62 8.47
CA ALA A 85 -0.30 -7.65 7.02
C ALA A 85 -1.53 -7.06 6.30
N ASN A 86 -2.74 -7.49 6.67
CA ASN A 86 -3.97 -7.02 6.04
C ASN A 86 -4.25 -5.53 6.29
N ILE A 87 -4.01 -5.05 7.51
CA ILE A 87 -4.20 -3.64 7.86
C ILE A 87 -3.14 -2.77 7.18
N GLY A 88 -1.88 -3.23 7.15
CA GLY A 88 -0.80 -2.55 6.44
C GLY A 88 -1.07 -2.43 4.95
N ARG A 89 -1.52 -3.51 4.30
CA ARG A 89 -1.89 -3.52 2.88
C ARG A 89 -2.94 -2.45 2.57
N ARG A 90 -4.05 -2.43 3.32
CA ARG A 90 -5.13 -1.47 3.12
C ARG A 90 -4.67 -0.03 3.33
N ALA A 91 -3.92 0.23 4.41
CA ALA A 91 -3.43 1.56 4.72
C ALA A 91 -2.49 2.10 3.60
N ILE A 92 -1.64 1.24 3.04
CA ILE A 92 -0.75 1.60 1.93
C ILE A 92 -1.53 1.83 0.64
N PHE A 93 -2.50 0.97 0.31
CA PHE A 93 -3.34 1.12 -0.89
C PHE A 93 -4.10 2.44 -0.88
N ASP A 94 -4.77 2.74 0.23
CA ASP A 94 -5.53 3.97 0.35
C ASP A 94 -4.61 5.21 0.26
N LEU A 95 -3.42 5.14 0.86
CA LEU A 95 -2.41 6.21 0.79
C LEU A 95 -1.88 6.44 -0.63
N LEU A 96 -1.52 5.37 -1.36
CA LEU A 96 -1.02 5.47 -2.73
C LEU A 96 -2.08 6.09 -3.66
N ASN A 97 -3.34 5.71 -3.49
CA ASN A 97 -4.44 6.27 -4.29
C ASN A 97 -4.61 7.78 -4.05
N VAL A 98 -4.61 8.23 -2.80
CA VAL A 98 -4.72 9.66 -2.47
C VAL A 98 -3.50 10.45 -2.98
N CYS A 99 -2.30 9.91 -2.84
CA CYS A 99 -1.07 10.53 -3.35
C CYS A 99 -1.08 10.68 -4.88
N LYS A 100 -1.60 9.69 -5.61
CA LYS A 100 -1.65 9.72 -7.08
C LYS A 100 -2.53 10.86 -7.59
N VAL A 101 -3.67 11.09 -6.92
CA VAL A 101 -4.58 12.21 -7.22
C VAL A 101 -3.89 13.56 -7.05
N ARG A 102 -3.11 13.72 -5.98
CA ARG A 102 -2.40 14.97 -5.69
C ARG A 102 -1.28 15.26 -6.69
N ILE A 103 -0.49 14.26 -7.09
CA ILE A 103 0.56 14.45 -8.11
C ILE A 103 -0.06 14.89 -9.43
N LEU A 104 -1.15 14.27 -9.88
CA LEU A 104 -1.80 14.69 -11.12
C LEU A 104 -2.36 16.11 -11.01
N ILE A 105 -2.98 16.49 -9.90
CA ILE A 105 -3.48 17.87 -9.71
C ILE A 105 -2.34 18.90 -9.75
N VAL A 106 -1.21 18.64 -9.10
CA VAL A 106 -0.07 19.58 -9.13
C VAL A 106 0.51 19.68 -10.55
N VAL A 107 0.66 18.55 -11.25
CA VAL A 107 1.16 18.54 -12.64
C VAL A 107 0.19 19.23 -13.59
N VAL A 108 -1.12 18.96 -13.50
CA VAL A 108 -2.15 19.61 -14.34
C VAL A 108 -2.26 21.10 -14.01
N VAL A 109 -2.17 21.51 -12.74
CA VAL A 109 -2.16 22.93 -12.36
C VAL A 109 -0.87 23.61 -12.82
N MET A 110 0.27 22.91 -12.83
CA MET A 110 1.50 23.46 -13.40
C MET A 110 1.45 23.54 -14.93
N GLU A 111 0.95 22.52 -15.63
CA GLU A 111 0.79 22.58 -17.09
C GLU A 111 -0.21 23.65 -17.50
N THR A 112 -1.40 23.70 -16.90
CA THR A 112 -2.40 24.76 -17.17
C THR A 112 -1.94 26.14 -16.72
N GLY A 113 -1.19 26.24 -15.61
CA GLY A 113 -0.59 27.48 -15.12
C GLY A 113 0.52 27.99 -16.04
N ILE A 114 1.38 27.10 -16.54
CA ILE A 114 2.41 27.41 -17.54
C ILE A 114 1.77 27.80 -18.88
N GLN A 115 0.69 27.13 -19.29
CA GLN A 115 -0.04 27.44 -20.53
C GLN A 115 -0.79 28.79 -20.44
N CYS A 116 -1.42 29.11 -19.30
CA CYS A 116 -2.01 30.42 -19.04
C CYS A 116 -0.96 31.54 -18.97
N GLN A 117 0.21 31.31 -18.35
CA GLN A 117 1.29 32.29 -18.33
C GLN A 117 1.95 32.49 -19.70
N LEU A 118 2.07 31.43 -20.52
CA LEU A 118 2.59 31.53 -21.88
C LEU A 118 1.63 32.30 -22.81
N VAL A 119 0.32 32.07 -22.71
CA VAL A 119 -0.68 32.81 -23.49
C VAL A 119 -0.67 34.30 -23.15
N HIS A 120 -0.66 34.66 -21.85
CA HIS A 120 -0.56 36.08 -21.44
C HIS A 120 0.78 36.73 -21.84
N ARG A 121 1.89 35.98 -21.84
CA ARG A 121 3.21 36.50 -22.23
C ARG A 121 3.35 36.68 -23.75
N VAL A 122 2.66 35.88 -24.56
CA VAL A 122 2.62 36.03 -26.02
C VAL A 122 1.73 37.20 -26.44
N GLU A 123 0.60 37.43 -25.77
CA GLU A 123 -0.25 38.61 -26.05
C GLU A 123 0.44 39.94 -25.67
N TYR A 124 1.19 39.98 -24.56
CA TYR A 124 1.92 41.19 -24.15
C TYR A 124 3.07 41.57 -25.10
N LYS A 125 3.61 40.62 -25.88
CA LYS A 125 4.68 40.89 -26.86
C LYS A 125 4.17 41.29 -28.25
N ARG A 126 2.84 41.31 -28.46
CA ARG A 126 2.18 41.65 -29.72
C ARG A 126 1.55 43.05 -29.74
N SER A 127 1.67 43.81 -28.64
CA SER A 127 1.35 45.25 -28.56
C SER A 127 2.64 46.07 -28.51
#